data_AF-A0A643EU46-F1
#
_entry.id   AF-A0A643EU46-F1
#
_cell.length_a   1.000
_cell.length_b   1.000
_cell.length_c   1.000
_cell.angle_alpha   90.00
_cell.angle_beta   90.00
_cell.angle_gamma   90.00
#
_symmetry.space_group_name_H-M   'P 1'
#
loop_
_entity.id
_entity.type
_entity.pdbx_description
1 polymer ?
#
loop_
_entity_poly.entity_id
_entity_poly.type
_entity_poly.pdbx_seq_one_letter_code
_entity_poly.pdbx_strand_id
1 'polypeptide(L)'
;MRLTREIYLLDPLKRTLFILETSSCKTITEIKKAIDCESVDAILLDGEHVLYFDDEGLKPGIDNYTIIEGHPDPLVGKILIMHRELEESVLFADPQEILSKLRSYRPVVDPIIQIVETGSENITTFLSAVNGFTARIVEIDLVVRRLSMANVDQLFSRGGKAFA
;
A
#
# COMPACT_ATOMS: atom_id res chain seq x y z
N MET A 1 -2.02 -31.33 9.26
CA MET A 1 -1.76 -29.99 9.82
C MET A 1 -1.34 -29.11 8.65
N ARG A 2 -2.04 -28.01 8.36
CA ARG A 2 -1.60 -27.08 7.31
C ARG A 2 -0.54 -26.18 7.93
N LEU A 3 0.64 -26.20 7.35
CA LEU A 3 1.81 -25.49 7.81
C LEU A 3 1.68 -24.02 7.37
N THR A 4 1.70 -23.11 8.33
CA THR A 4 1.51 -21.67 8.12
C THR A 4 2.76 -20.90 8.48
N ARG A 5 3.03 -19.82 7.76
CA ARG A 5 4.13 -18.90 8.03
C ARG A 5 3.62 -17.47 8.12
N GLU A 6 4.38 -16.63 8.80
CA GLU A 6 4.15 -15.19 8.81
C GLU A 6 4.66 -14.57 7.50
N ILE A 7 3.89 -13.64 6.94
CA ILE A 7 4.28 -12.79 5.81
C ILE A 7 3.76 -11.37 6.08
N TYR A 8 4.35 -10.37 5.43
CA TYR A 8 3.82 -9.01 5.45
C TYR A 8 3.26 -8.61 4.09
N LEU A 9 2.12 -7.94 4.10
CA LEU A 9 1.50 -7.35 2.92
C LEU A 9 1.28 -5.86 3.18
N LEU A 10 2.08 -5.01 2.54
CA LEU A 10 1.87 -3.57 2.54
C LEU A 10 0.80 -3.22 1.51
N ASP A 11 -0.23 -2.51 1.95
CA ASP A 11 -1.30 -1.96 1.13
C ASP A 11 -1.35 -0.44 1.37
N PRO A 12 -0.69 0.37 0.53
CA PRO A 12 -0.64 1.82 0.70
C PRO A 12 -2.01 2.49 0.60
N LEU A 13 -2.93 1.92 -0.19
CA LEU A 13 -4.31 2.41 -0.32
C LEU A 13 -5.05 2.28 1.01
N LYS A 14 -4.89 1.14 1.69
CA LYS A 14 -5.41 0.92 3.06
C LYS A 14 -4.52 1.49 4.15
N ARG A 15 -3.39 2.11 3.80
CA ARG A 15 -2.39 2.68 4.71
C ARG A 15 -1.93 1.67 5.78
N THR A 16 -1.80 0.41 5.40
CA THR A 16 -1.61 -0.68 6.37
C THR A 16 -0.52 -1.65 5.92
N LEU A 17 0.38 -1.99 6.83
CA LEU A 17 1.21 -3.20 6.76
C LEU A 17 0.45 -4.33 7.48
N PHE A 18 -0.05 -5.29 6.70
CA PHE A 18 -0.73 -6.44 7.26
C PHE A 18 0.27 -7.53 7.64
N ILE A 19 0.13 -8.07 8.85
CA ILE A 19 0.79 -9.30 9.29
C ILE A 19 -0.17 -10.45 9.08
N LEU A 20 0.21 -11.41 8.22
CA LEU A 20 -0.63 -12.52 7.81
C LEU A 20 0.03 -13.84 8.17
N GLU A 21 -0.73 -14.75 8.76
CA GLU A 21 -0.35 -16.16 8.89
C GLU A 21 -1.00 -16.94 7.75
N THR A 22 -0.21 -17.52 6.85
CA THR A 22 -0.73 -18.21 5.66
C THR A 22 0.04 -19.48 5.31
N SER A 23 -0.67 -20.45 4.72
CA SER A 23 -0.06 -21.59 4.02
C SER A 23 0.18 -21.32 2.54
N SER A 24 -0.19 -20.14 2.03
CA SER A 24 -0.11 -19.72 0.63
C SER A 24 1.14 -18.88 0.33
N CYS A 25 1.20 -18.30 -0.88
CA CYS A 25 2.32 -17.52 -1.42
C CYS A 25 3.60 -18.35 -1.63
N LYS A 26 3.46 -19.68 -1.82
CA LYS A 26 4.58 -20.58 -2.11
C LYS A 26 4.93 -20.62 -3.58
N THR A 27 3.98 -20.21 -4.42
CA THR A 27 4.12 -20.15 -5.87
C THR A 27 4.01 -18.72 -6.38
N ILE A 28 4.62 -18.46 -7.54
CA ILE A 28 4.53 -17.14 -8.18
C ILE A 28 3.09 -16.72 -8.48
N THR A 29 2.23 -17.67 -8.82
CA THR A 29 0.80 -17.43 -9.09
C THR A 29 0.07 -16.94 -7.84
N GLU A 30 0.37 -17.50 -6.67
CA GLU A 30 -0.20 -17.03 -5.41
C GLU A 30 0.31 -15.65 -5.02
N ILE A 31 1.60 -15.36 -5.27
CA ILE A 31 2.21 -14.04 -5.02
C ILE A 31 1.56 -12.97 -5.90
N LYS A 32 1.43 -13.23 -7.21
CA LYS A 32 0.72 -12.36 -8.16
C LYS A 32 -0.71 -12.06 -7.70
N LYS A 33 -1.42 -13.08 -7.23
CA LYS A 33 -2.78 -12.93 -6.68
C LYS A 33 -2.82 -12.12 -5.39
N ALA A 34 -1.81 -12.24 -4.54
CA ALA A 34 -1.67 -11.48 -3.30
C ALA A 34 -1.44 -9.98 -3.56
N ILE A 35 -0.57 -9.69 -4.52
CA ILE A 35 -0.23 -8.31 -4.91
C ILE A 35 -1.35 -7.69 -5.76
N ASP A 36 -2.10 -8.52 -6.50
CA ASP A 36 -3.13 -8.14 -7.47
C ASP A 36 -2.52 -7.56 -8.76
N CYS A 37 -1.56 -8.30 -9.35
CA CYS A 37 -0.85 -7.92 -10.58
C CYS A 37 -0.59 -9.13 -11.51
N GLU A 38 -0.26 -8.84 -12.77
CA GLU A 38 0.03 -9.83 -13.81
C GLU A 38 1.51 -10.23 -13.86
N SER A 39 2.42 -9.29 -13.56
CA SER A 39 3.85 -9.51 -13.45
C SER A 39 4.35 -9.11 -12.07
N VAL A 40 5.35 -9.85 -11.56
CA VAL A 40 6.00 -9.51 -10.29
C VAL A 40 7.49 -9.56 -10.45
N ASP A 41 8.15 -8.59 -9.85
CA ASP A 41 9.59 -8.60 -9.62
C ASP A 41 9.89 -8.71 -8.13
N ALA A 42 11.15 -9.01 -7.83
CA ALA A 42 11.60 -9.26 -6.46
C ALA A 42 12.95 -8.61 -6.18
N ILE A 43 13.08 -7.99 -5.01
CA ILE A 43 14.35 -7.45 -4.50
C ILE A 43 14.61 -7.97 -3.08
N LEU A 44 15.89 -8.06 -2.73
CA LEU A 44 16.28 -8.30 -1.34
C LEU A 44 16.05 -7.02 -0.54
N LEU A 45 15.20 -7.11 0.49
CA LEU A 45 15.00 -6.01 1.42
C LEU A 45 16.16 -5.92 2.42
N ASP A 46 16.64 -7.09 2.84
CA ASP A 46 17.83 -7.28 3.66
C ASP A 46 18.43 -8.68 3.39
N GLY A 47 19.29 -9.17 4.28
CA GLY A 47 19.91 -10.49 4.13
C GLY A 47 18.93 -11.67 4.18
N GLU A 48 17.77 -11.49 4.81
CA GLU A 48 16.85 -12.55 5.22
C GLU A 48 15.49 -12.43 4.53
N HIS A 49 15.09 -11.24 4.06
CA HIS A 49 13.76 -10.96 3.50
C HIS A 49 13.79 -10.56 2.03
N VAL A 50 12.80 -11.04 1.28
CA VAL A 50 12.53 -10.68 -0.11
C VAL A 50 11.23 -9.91 -0.19
N LEU A 51 11.26 -8.84 -0.96
CA LEU A 51 10.14 -7.98 -1.29
C LEU A 51 9.71 -8.29 -2.73
N TYR A 52 8.44 -8.60 -2.93
CA TYR A 52 7.80 -8.79 -4.22
C TYR A 52 6.85 -7.62 -4.53
N PHE A 53 6.89 -7.12 -5.75
CA PHE A 53 6.11 -5.95 -6.17
C PHE A 53 5.65 -6.09 -7.64
N ASP A 54 4.71 -5.24 -8.04
CA ASP A 54 4.20 -5.15 -9.41
C ASP A 54 5.22 -4.46 -10.34
N ASP A 55 5.78 -5.23 -11.27
CA ASP A 55 6.77 -4.77 -12.27
C ASP A 55 6.15 -3.79 -13.30
N GLU A 56 4.86 -3.91 -13.57
CA GLU A 56 4.14 -3.10 -14.55
C GLU A 56 3.35 -1.94 -13.89
N GLY A 57 3.55 -1.73 -12.59
CA GLY A 57 2.75 -0.81 -11.78
C GLY A 57 3.03 0.66 -12.07
N LEU A 58 4.27 1.01 -12.48
CA LEU A 58 4.68 2.39 -12.70
C LEU A 58 4.18 2.93 -14.05
N LYS A 59 2.98 3.51 -14.03
CA LYS A 59 2.29 4.05 -15.21
C LYS A 59 1.63 5.41 -14.94
N PRO A 60 1.23 6.16 -15.98
CA PRO A 60 0.45 7.38 -15.77
C PRO A 60 -0.82 7.13 -14.96
N GLY A 61 -1.09 7.99 -13.98
CA GLY A 61 -2.32 7.93 -13.16
C GLY A 61 -2.22 7.10 -11.88
N ILE A 62 -1.02 6.74 -11.42
CA ILE A 62 -0.84 6.12 -10.10
C ILE A 62 -1.34 7.03 -8.97
N ASP A 63 -1.95 6.43 -7.96
CA ASP A 63 -2.53 7.11 -6.79
C ASP A 63 -1.64 7.01 -5.55
N ASN A 64 -0.61 6.15 -5.59
CA ASN A 64 0.39 6.00 -4.55
C ASN A 64 1.67 5.36 -5.11
N TYR A 65 2.76 5.54 -4.39
CA TYR A 65 4.01 4.81 -4.61
C TYR A 65 4.76 4.64 -3.28
N THR A 66 5.69 3.68 -3.23
CA THR A 66 6.52 3.38 -2.07
C THR A 66 7.99 3.46 -2.45
N ILE A 67 8.77 4.21 -1.69
CA ILE A 67 10.23 4.25 -1.79
C ILE A 67 10.78 3.23 -0.79
N ILE A 68 11.71 2.40 -1.24
CA ILE A 68 12.48 1.48 -0.40
C ILE A 68 13.90 2.02 -0.26
N GLU A 69 14.44 2.00 0.97
CA GLU A 69 15.80 2.47 1.22
C GLU A 69 16.82 1.71 0.36
N GLY A 70 17.69 2.45 -0.35
CA GLY A 70 18.72 1.88 -1.20
C GLY A 70 18.25 1.35 -2.57
N HIS A 71 16.93 1.33 -2.84
CA HIS A 71 16.39 0.98 -4.15
C HIS A 71 16.13 2.25 -4.98
N PRO A 72 16.62 2.33 -6.24
CA PRO A 72 16.52 3.57 -7.03
C PRO A 72 15.10 3.90 -7.50
N ASP A 73 14.27 2.88 -7.73
CA ASP A 73 12.97 3.06 -8.38
C ASP A 73 11.82 3.07 -7.35
N PRO A 74 10.80 3.92 -7.53
CA PRO A 74 9.59 3.84 -6.72
C PRO A 74 8.76 2.62 -7.10
N LEU A 75 8.22 1.93 -6.10
CA LEU A 75 7.37 0.77 -6.27
C LEU A 75 5.89 1.17 -6.18
N VAL A 76 5.03 0.51 -6.94
CA VAL A 76 3.59 0.86 -7.01
C VAL A 76 2.73 -0.33 -6.57
N GLY A 77 1.60 -0.02 -5.95
CA GLY A 77 0.61 -1.03 -5.58
C GLY A 77 0.95 -1.73 -4.26
N LYS A 78 0.44 -2.96 -4.10
CA LYS A 78 0.72 -3.75 -2.91
C LYS A 78 2.13 -4.31 -2.99
N ILE A 79 2.74 -4.48 -1.82
CA ILE A 79 4.08 -5.06 -1.71
C ILE A 79 4.00 -6.24 -0.75
N LEU A 80 4.45 -7.41 -1.21
CA LEU A 80 4.51 -8.61 -0.38
C LEU A 80 5.94 -8.82 0.11
N ILE A 81 6.12 -8.98 1.42
CA ILE A 81 7.42 -9.22 2.05
C ILE A 81 7.38 -10.61 2.69
N MET A 82 8.36 -11.44 2.34
CA MET A 82 8.49 -12.80 2.81
C MET A 82 9.92 -13.05 3.28
N HIS A 83 10.09 -13.92 4.27
CA HIS A 83 11.40 -14.48 4.55
C HIS A 83 11.88 -15.31 3.33
N ARG A 84 13.18 -15.27 3.04
CA ARG A 84 13.83 -15.98 1.92
C ARG A 84 13.63 -17.48 2.03
N GLU A 85 13.88 -17.99 3.23
CA GLU A 85 13.57 -19.38 3.55
C GLU A 85 12.07 -19.56 3.70
N LEU A 86 11.55 -20.60 3.04
CA LEU A 86 10.13 -20.95 3.05
C LEU A 86 9.75 -21.86 4.22
N GLU A 87 10.71 -22.14 5.11
CA GLU A 87 10.51 -22.94 6.32
C GLU A 87 9.63 -22.21 7.34
N GLU A 88 9.09 -22.96 8.30
CA GLU A 88 8.06 -22.46 9.22
C GLU A 88 8.61 -21.72 10.44
N SER A 89 9.85 -22.01 10.81
CA SER A 89 10.45 -21.58 12.08
C SER A 89 11.30 -20.31 11.98
N VAL A 90 11.22 -19.60 10.85
CA VAL A 90 11.99 -18.36 10.67
C VAL A 90 11.35 -17.22 11.46
N LEU A 91 12.18 -16.57 12.27
CA LEU A 91 11.78 -15.37 13.00
C LEU A 91 11.66 -14.23 12.00
N PHE A 92 10.45 -13.69 11.88
CA PHE A 92 10.22 -12.54 11.03
C PHE A 92 10.71 -11.25 11.71
N ALA A 93 11.26 -10.32 10.92
CA ALA A 93 11.69 -9.01 11.44
C ALA A 93 10.52 -8.27 12.10
N ASP A 94 10.81 -7.43 13.11
CA ASP A 94 9.81 -6.56 13.72
C ASP A 94 9.11 -5.73 12.62
N PRO A 95 7.77 -5.72 12.54
CA PRO A 95 7.06 -4.89 11.58
C PRO A 95 7.51 -3.42 11.57
N GLN A 96 7.92 -2.88 12.71
CA GLN A 96 8.46 -1.52 12.80
C GLN A 96 9.84 -1.38 12.13
N GLU A 97 10.67 -2.42 12.20
CA GLU A 97 11.94 -2.45 11.46
C GLU A 97 11.69 -2.46 9.95
N ILE A 98 10.70 -3.21 9.48
CA ILE A 98 10.28 -3.20 8.07
C ILE A 98 9.78 -1.81 7.66
N LEU A 99 8.90 -1.20 8.46
CA LEU A 99 8.39 0.14 8.19
C LEU A 99 9.49 1.21 8.22
N SER A 100 10.60 1.00 8.94
CA SER A 100 11.71 1.95 8.95
C SER A 100 12.47 2.03 7.61
N LYS A 101 12.41 0.96 6.80
CA LYS A 101 13.10 0.83 5.50
C LYS A 101 12.25 1.29 4.31
N LEU A 102 11.00 1.69 4.53
CA LEU A 102 10.07 2.05 3.47
C LEU A 102 9.25 3.30 3.79
N ARG A 103 8.88 4.04 2.75
CA ARG A 103 7.98 5.19 2.87
C ARG A 103 7.00 5.22 1.71
N SER A 104 5.71 5.25 2.00
CA SER A 104 4.67 5.36 0.99
C SER A 104 4.19 6.80 0.86
N TYR A 105 3.89 7.23 -0.36
CA TYR A 105 3.47 8.58 -0.70
C TYR A 105 2.25 8.55 -1.61
N ARG A 106 1.49 9.64 -1.61
CA ARG A 106 0.40 9.87 -2.56
C ARG A 106 0.35 11.32 -3.03
N PRO A 107 -0.07 11.58 -4.28
CA PRO A 107 -0.46 12.91 -4.71
C PRO A 107 -1.77 13.32 -4.02
N VAL A 108 -1.84 14.59 -3.63
CA VAL A 108 -3.06 15.26 -3.14
C VAL A 108 -3.28 16.50 -3.96
N VAL A 109 -4.51 16.65 -4.46
CA VAL A 109 -4.96 17.81 -5.22
C VAL A 109 -6.00 18.54 -4.37
N ASP A 110 -5.61 19.67 -3.81
CA ASP A 110 -6.47 20.48 -2.94
C ASP A 110 -7.13 21.60 -3.77
N PRO A 111 -8.47 21.76 -3.73
CA PRO A 111 -9.14 22.85 -4.43
C PRO A 111 -8.85 24.19 -3.77
N ILE A 112 -8.63 25.22 -4.57
CA ILE A 112 -8.53 26.60 -4.10
C ILE A 112 -9.93 27.19 -4.12
N ILE A 113 -10.52 27.42 -2.94
CA ILE A 113 -11.87 27.97 -2.80
C ILE A 113 -11.79 29.50 -2.72
N GLN A 114 -12.44 30.17 -3.65
CA GLN A 114 -12.66 31.61 -3.61
C GLN A 114 -14.08 31.88 -3.11
N ILE A 115 -14.19 32.80 -2.15
CA ILE A 115 -15.48 33.26 -1.62
C ILE A 115 -15.66 34.71 -2.03
N VAL A 116 -16.76 35.00 -2.71
CA VAL A 116 -17.19 36.35 -3.05
C VAL A 116 -18.39 36.70 -2.17
N GLU A 117 -18.26 37.78 -1.42
CA GLU A 117 -19.34 38.35 -0.62
C GLU A 117 -19.98 39.50 -1.40
N THR A 118 -21.30 39.49 -1.53
CA THR A 118 -22.07 40.59 -2.12
C THR A 118 -23.29 40.88 -1.27
N GLY A 119 -23.59 42.17 -1.09
CA GLY A 119 -24.66 42.63 -0.21
C GLY A 119 -25.57 43.66 -0.89
N SER A 120 -26.86 43.60 -0.58
CA SER A 120 -27.82 44.68 -0.86
C SER A 120 -28.72 44.88 0.35
N GLU A 121 -28.76 46.11 0.88
CA GLU A 121 -29.55 46.71 1.97
C GLU A 121 -29.89 45.85 3.22
N ASN A 122 -30.39 44.61 3.09
CA ASN A 122 -30.68 43.68 4.19
C ASN A 122 -30.28 42.21 3.93
N ILE A 123 -29.58 41.91 2.83
CA ILE A 123 -29.18 40.54 2.47
C ILE A 123 -27.70 40.51 2.11
N THR A 124 -26.96 39.58 2.73
CA THR A 124 -25.59 39.20 2.35
C THR A 124 -25.62 37.83 1.69
N THR A 125 -25.02 37.72 0.51
CA THR A 125 -24.86 36.46 -0.22
C THR A 125 -23.38 36.10 -0.30
N PHE A 126 -23.07 34.85 0.05
CA PHE A 126 -21.74 34.27 -0.13
C PHE A 126 -21.78 33.32 -1.34
N LEU A 127 -21.00 33.63 -2.38
CA LEU A 127 -20.79 32.74 -3.51
C LEU A 127 -19.41 32.10 -3.37
N SER A 128 -19.37 30.77 -3.25
CA SER A 128 -18.12 30.01 -3.25
C SER A 128 -17.89 29.36 -4.61
N ALA A 129 -16.68 29.47 -5.14
CA ALA A 129 -16.27 28.83 -6.38
C ALA A 129 -14.88 28.19 -6.25
N VAL A 130 -14.65 27.12 -7.02
CA VAL A 130 -13.30 26.57 -7.19
C VAL A 130 -12.56 27.46 -8.20
N ASN A 131 -11.52 28.15 -7.73
CA ASN A 131 -10.70 29.06 -8.53
C ASN A 131 -9.43 28.38 -9.09
N GLY A 132 -9.18 27.14 -8.69
CA GLY A 132 -8.03 26.37 -9.15
C GLY A 132 -7.72 25.20 -8.23
N PHE A 133 -6.53 24.63 -8.42
CA PHE A 133 -6.03 23.52 -7.62
C PHE A 133 -4.56 23.74 -7.26
N THR A 134 -4.17 23.25 -6.09
CA THR A 134 -2.76 23.03 -5.75
C THR A 134 -2.50 21.53 -5.67
N ALA A 135 -1.32 21.11 -6.08
CA ALA A 135 -0.90 19.71 -6.03
C ALA A 135 0.34 19.57 -5.15
N ARG A 136 0.34 18.52 -4.32
CA ARG A 136 1.47 18.20 -3.44
C ARG A 136 1.59 16.70 -3.25
N ILE A 137 2.80 16.25 -2.95
CA ILE A 137 3.04 14.88 -2.50
C ILE A 137 2.97 14.87 -0.98
N VAL A 138 2.27 13.89 -0.42
CA VAL A 138 2.20 13.67 1.04
C VAL A 138 2.64 12.25 1.36
N GLU A 139 3.37 12.11 2.47
CA GLU A 139 3.67 10.80 3.04
C GLU A 139 2.38 10.17 3.60
N ILE A 140 2.30 8.85 3.53
CA ILE A 140 1.19 8.05 4.04
C ILE A 140 1.59 7.52 5.41
N ASP A 141 0.82 7.89 6.43
CA ASP A 141 0.95 7.30 7.76
C ASP A 141 0.49 5.84 7.74
N LEU A 142 1.45 4.91 7.77
CA LEU A 142 1.19 3.47 7.76
C LEU A 142 0.93 2.96 9.18
N VAL A 143 -0.05 2.05 9.30
CA VAL A 143 -0.32 1.32 10.55
C VAL A 143 -0.06 -0.17 10.38
N VAL A 144 0.29 -0.84 11.48
CA VAL A 144 0.47 -2.30 11.47
C VAL A 144 -0.81 -2.98 11.94
N ARG A 145 -1.25 -4.01 11.21
CA ARG A 145 -2.42 -4.82 11.61
C ARG A 145 -2.15 -6.31 11.41
N ARG A 146 -2.36 -7.11 12.45
CA ARG A 146 -2.36 -8.58 12.35
C ARG A 146 -3.74 -9.09 11.97
N LEU A 147 -3.82 -10.00 11.00
CA LEU A 147 -5.06 -10.67 10.61
C LEU A 147 -5.00 -12.16 10.95
N SER A 148 -6.06 -12.67 11.56
CA SER A 148 -6.23 -14.11 11.81
C SER A 148 -6.44 -14.88 10.50
N MET A 149 -6.00 -16.13 10.44
CA MET A 149 -6.09 -17.03 9.28
C MET A 149 -7.45 -17.00 8.54
N ALA A 150 -8.58 -16.93 9.24
CA ALA A 150 -9.93 -16.91 8.64
C ALA A 150 -10.18 -15.72 7.68
N ASN A 151 -9.42 -14.63 7.84
CA ASN A 151 -9.54 -13.41 7.03
C ASN A 151 -8.51 -13.35 5.89
N VAL A 152 -7.45 -14.17 5.97
CA VAL A 152 -6.35 -14.18 5.00
C VAL A 152 -6.80 -14.80 3.68
N ASP A 153 -7.54 -15.91 3.74
CA ASP A 153 -8.12 -16.54 2.55
C ASP A 153 -9.09 -15.61 1.81
N GLN A 154 -9.77 -14.70 2.52
CA GLN A 154 -10.65 -13.70 1.92
C GLN A 154 -9.88 -12.58 1.19
N LEU A 155 -8.73 -12.16 1.73
CA LEU A 155 -7.83 -11.20 1.11
C LEU A 155 -7.26 -11.71 -0.22
N PHE A 156 -6.96 -13.01 -0.28
CA PHE A 156 -6.40 -13.64 -1.48
C PHE A 156 -7.45 -14.25 -2.41
N SER A 157 -8.73 -14.33 -2.03
CA SER A 157 -9.80 -14.88 -2.88
C SER A 157 -10.64 -13.83 -3.59
N ARG A 158 -10.65 -12.58 -3.12
CA ARG A 158 -11.30 -11.46 -3.79
C ARG A 158 -10.27 -10.58 -4.50
N GLY A 159 -10.03 -10.86 -5.78
CA GLY A 159 -9.53 -9.85 -6.72
C GLY A 159 -10.42 -8.61 -6.63
N GLY A 160 -9.79 -7.43 -6.57
CA GLY A 160 -10.32 -6.13 -6.15
C GLY A 160 -11.85 -5.95 -6.13
N LYS A 161 -12.41 -5.84 -4.92
CA LYS A 161 -13.60 -5.04 -4.54
C LYS A 161 -14.01 -5.40 -3.12
N ALA A 162 -13.27 -4.89 -2.15
CA ALA A 162 -13.80 -4.74 -0.81
C ALA A 162 -13.20 -3.46 -0.24
N PHE A 163 -14.07 -2.56 0.20
CA PHE A 163 -13.80 -1.21 0.70
C PHE A 163 -13.57 -0.16 -0.40
N ALA A 164 -14.66 0.15 -1.11
CA ALA A 164 -14.95 1.51 -1.56
C ALA A 164 -16.08 2.04 -0.66
#